data_AF-A0A935SVK3-F1
#
_entry.id   AF-A0A935SVK3-F1
#
_cell.length_a   1.000
_cell.length_b   1.000
_cell.length_c   1.000
_cell.angle_alpha   90.00
_cell.angle_beta   90.00
_cell.angle_gamma   90.00
#
_symmetry.space_group_name_H-M   'P 1'
#
loop_
_entity.id
_entity.type
_entity.pdbx_description
1 polymer ?
#
loop_
_entity_poly.entity_id
_entity_poly.type
_entity_poly.pdbx_seq_one_letter_code
_entity_poly.pdbx_strand_id
1 'polypeptide(L)'
;MNAEKGSAENNIWQNPLLRKVAIYGTVLLAVFLIGFVPMWLTARSRANDLAAVQVQLKAAKLQNLLASSVINARRGEYEPARKSASDFFTSLRSELELENNSALSQAQRDSVKPLLSQRDEIITLLSRSDPASADRLSDFYVLYRKVFEGT
;
A
#
# COMPACT_ATOMS: atom_id res chain seq x y z
N MET A 1 -8.03 -58.23 37.38
CA MET A 1 -9.22 -57.38 37.18
C MET A 1 -8.91 -56.44 36.02
N ASN A 2 -8.95 -56.98 34.80
CA ASN A 2 -8.64 -56.30 33.55
C ASN A 2 -9.44 -57.01 32.44
N ALA A 3 -9.77 -56.25 31.40
CA ALA A 3 -10.46 -56.65 30.17
C ALA A 3 -12.00 -56.55 30.17
N GLU A 4 -12.53 -55.33 30.22
CA GLU A 4 -13.85 -55.07 29.62
C GLU A 4 -14.00 -53.63 29.09
N LYS A 5 -12.97 -53.14 28.37
CA LYS A 5 -13.01 -51.78 27.78
C LYS A 5 -12.59 -51.74 26.30
N GLY A 6 -12.85 -52.83 25.57
CA GLY A 6 -12.40 -52.98 24.17
C GLY A 6 -13.48 -53.33 23.14
N SER A 7 -14.78 -53.33 23.50
CA SER A 7 -15.83 -53.87 22.60
C SER A 7 -16.88 -52.85 22.12
N ALA A 8 -16.77 -51.57 22.46
CA ALA A 8 -17.74 -50.56 22.01
C ALA A 8 -17.24 -49.72 20.81
N GLU A 9 -15.94 -49.68 20.52
CA GLU A 9 -15.39 -48.78 19.50
C GLU A 9 -15.42 -49.35 18.07
N ASN A 10 -15.67 -50.65 17.88
CA ASN A 10 -15.56 -51.33 16.58
C ASN A 10 -16.90 -51.64 15.87
N ASN A 11 -18.06 -51.27 16.44
CA ASN A 11 -19.38 -51.57 15.84
C ASN A 11 -19.97 -50.45 14.98
N ILE A 12 -19.34 -49.28 14.94
CA ILE A 12 -19.83 -48.13 14.16
C ILE A 12 -19.65 -48.38 12.64
N TRP A 13 -18.72 -49.28 12.27
CA TRP A 13 -18.31 -49.57 10.88
C TRP A 13 -18.91 -50.86 10.29
N GLN A 14 -19.67 -51.66 11.05
CA GLN A 14 -20.30 -52.89 10.54
C GLN A 14 -21.58 -52.61 9.72
N ASN A 15 -22.23 -51.47 9.93
CA ASN A 15 -23.42 -51.10 9.17
C ASN A 15 -23.04 -50.54 7.78
N PRO A 16 -23.45 -51.20 6.68
CA PRO A 16 -23.10 -50.76 5.32
C PRO A 16 -23.66 -49.38 4.98
N LEU A 17 -24.72 -48.95 5.67
CA LEU A 17 -25.29 -47.61 5.54
C LEU A 17 -24.43 -46.53 6.20
N LEU A 18 -23.90 -46.77 7.41
CA LEU A 18 -23.01 -45.82 8.10
C LEU A 18 -21.69 -45.64 7.35
N ARG A 19 -21.14 -46.73 6.81
CA ARG A 19 -19.94 -46.65 5.96
C ARG A 19 -20.17 -45.82 4.70
N LYS A 20 -21.34 -45.95 4.05
CA LYS A 20 -21.70 -45.13 2.89
C LYS A 20 -21.86 -43.66 3.27
N VAL A 21 -22.55 -43.36 4.37
CA VAL A 21 -22.71 -41.98 4.87
C VAL A 21 -21.37 -41.35 5.22
N ALA A 22 -20.46 -42.09 5.86
CA ALA A 22 -19.12 -41.61 6.16
C ALA A 22 -18.34 -41.27 4.87
N ILE A 23 -18.36 -42.16 3.87
CA ILE A 23 -17.69 -41.92 2.58
C ILE A 23 -18.28 -40.69 1.87
N TYR A 24 -19.60 -40.61 1.74
CA TYR A 24 -20.25 -39.46 1.12
C TYR A 24 -20.00 -38.16 1.88
N GLY A 25 -19.99 -38.21 3.21
CA GLY A 25 -19.66 -37.08 4.07
C GLY A 25 -18.23 -36.59 3.85
N THR A 26 -17.25 -37.49 3.79
CA THR A 26 -15.86 -37.14 3.50
C THR A 26 -15.69 -36.56 2.10
N VAL A 27 -16.36 -37.12 1.09
CA VAL A 27 -16.31 -36.62 -0.29
C VAL A 27 -16.93 -35.22 -0.39
N LEU A 28 -18.09 -34.99 0.25
CA LEU A 28 -18.73 -33.67 0.31
C LEU A 28 -17.82 -32.66 0.99
N LEU A 29 -17.19 -33.04 2.10
CA LEU A 29 -16.29 -32.18 2.84
C LEU A 29 -15.03 -31.85 2.03
N ALA A 30 -14.48 -32.81 1.29
CA ALA A 30 -13.36 -32.59 0.39
C ALA A 30 -13.72 -31.60 -0.74
N VAL A 31 -14.86 -31.80 -1.42
CA VAL A 31 -15.35 -30.88 -2.47
C VAL A 31 -15.61 -29.48 -1.90
N PHE A 32 -16.20 -29.40 -0.72
CA PHE A 32 -16.44 -28.15 -0.01
C PHE A 32 -15.13 -27.41 0.28
N LEU A 33 -14.10 -28.10 0.79
CA LEU A 33 -12.79 -27.52 1.06
C LEU A 33 -12.08 -27.08 -0.23
N ILE A 34 -12.19 -27.84 -1.32
CA ILE A 34 -11.62 -27.47 -2.62
C ILE A 34 -12.22 -26.17 -3.15
N GLY A 35 -13.50 -25.89 -2.93
CA GLY A 35 -14.11 -24.60 -3.31
C GLY A 35 -13.83 -23.48 -2.30
N PHE A 36 -13.88 -23.79 -1.01
CA PHE A 36 -13.86 -22.80 0.07
C PHE A 36 -12.47 -22.27 0.40
N VAL A 37 -11.45 -23.15 0.45
CA VAL A 37 -10.06 -22.78 0.78
C VAL A 37 -9.44 -21.80 -0.22
N PRO A 38 -9.49 -22.03 -1.55
CA PRO A 38 -8.96 -21.05 -2.50
C PRO A 38 -9.74 -19.75 -2.46
N MET A 39 -11.06 -19.76 -2.23
CA MET A 39 -11.84 -18.53 -2.08
C MET A 39 -11.44 -17.72 -0.84
N TRP A 40 -11.18 -18.39 0.28
CA TRP A 40 -10.70 -17.75 1.50
C TRP A 40 -9.28 -17.18 1.35
N LEU A 41 -8.38 -17.91 0.70
CA LEU A 41 -7.03 -17.43 0.40
C LEU A 41 -7.04 -16.24 -0.58
N THR A 42 -7.90 -16.27 -1.59
CA THR A 42 -8.05 -15.17 -2.58
C THR A 42 -8.65 -13.92 -1.94
N ALA A 43 -9.53 -14.06 -0.95
CA ALA A 43 -10.05 -12.92 -0.18
C ALA A 43 -8.96 -12.27 0.68
N ARG A 44 -8.04 -13.06 1.24
CA ARG A 44 -6.90 -12.55 2.01
C ARG A 44 -5.83 -11.90 1.12
N SER A 45 -5.59 -12.44 -0.07
CA SER A 45 -4.62 -11.85 -1.01
C SER A 45 -5.08 -10.48 -1.52
N ARG A 46 -6.38 -10.30 -1.82
CA ARG A 46 -6.94 -9.01 -2.25
C ARG A 46 -6.73 -7.87 -1.25
N ALA A 47 -6.72 -8.17 0.06
CA ALA A 47 -6.44 -7.17 1.08
C ALA A 47 -4.98 -6.68 1.04
N ASN A 48 -4.04 -7.60 0.79
CA ASN A 48 -2.61 -7.28 0.65
C ASN A 48 -2.33 -6.57 -0.68
N ASP A 49 -2.98 -6.99 -1.76
CA ASP A 49 -2.86 -6.35 -3.08
C ASP A 49 -3.40 -4.91 -3.02
N LEU A 50 -4.50 -4.68 -2.31
CA LEU A 50 -5.08 -3.34 -2.12
C LEU A 50 -4.14 -2.42 -1.34
N ALA A 51 -3.47 -2.93 -0.30
CA ALA A 51 -2.49 -2.16 0.46
C ALA A 51 -1.27 -1.79 -0.42
N ALA A 52 -0.72 -2.74 -1.17
CA ALA A 52 0.41 -2.51 -2.07
C ALA A 52 0.07 -1.51 -3.19
N VAL A 53 -1.11 -1.63 -3.80
CA VAL A 53 -1.58 -0.73 -4.85
C VAL A 53 -1.83 0.68 -4.31
N GLN A 54 -2.38 0.82 -3.10
CA GLN A 54 -2.58 2.14 -2.48
C GLN A 54 -1.26 2.86 -2.19
N VAL A 55 -0.26 2.14 -1.70
CA VAL A 55 1.08 2.69 -1.45
C VAL A 55 1.71 3.21 -2.75
N GLN A 56 1.66 2.41 -3.81
CA GLN A 56 2.18 2.81 -5.12
C GLN A 56 1.42 4.01 -5.70
N LEU A 57 0.08 4.03 -5.57
CA LEU A 57 -0.75 5.14 -6.02
C LEU A 57 -0.40 6.45 -5.29
N LYS A 58 -0.20 6.39 -3.97
CA LYS A 58 0.19 7.56 -3.16
C LYS A 58 1.57 8.09 -3.58
N ALA A 59 2.56 7.22 -3.73
CA ALA A 59 3.89 7.60 -4.18
C ALA A 59 3.87 8.24 -5.58
N ALA A 60 3.15 7.63 -6.52
CA ALA A 60 2.97 8.16 -7.87
C ALA A 60 2.24 9.52 -7.87
N LYS A 61 1.23 9.69 -7.02
CA LYS A 61 0.50 10.97 -6.87
C LYS A 61 1.43 12.08 -6.39
N LEU A 62 2.28 11.81 -5.38
CA LEU A 62 3.28 12.77 -4.89
C LEU A 62 4.25 13.17 -6.01
N GLN A 63 4.79 12.19 -6.73
CA GLN A 63 5.69 12.44 -7.85
C GLN A 63 5.02 13.29 -8.94
N ASN A 64 3.76 13.01 -9.26
CA ASN A 64 3.02 13.73 -10.29
C ASN A 64 2.70 15.18 -9.87
N LEU A 65 2.34 15.42 -8.60
CA LEU A 65 2.16 16.77 -8.07
C LEU A 65 3.45 17.59 -8.14
N LEU A 66 4.58 16.99 -7.78
CA LEU A 66 5.88 17.64 -7.85
C LEU A 66 6.28 17.93 -9.31
N ALA A 67 6.15 16.96 -10.21
CA ALA A 67 6.42 17.14 -11.64
C ALA A 67 5.53 18.22 -12.26
N SER A 68 4.23 18.22 -11.95
CA SER A 68 3.28 19.26 -12.37
C SER A 68 3.74 20.65 -11.90
N SER A 69 4.17 20.77 -10.64
CA SER A 69 4.67 22.06 -10.13
C SER A 69 5.91 22.55 -10.87
N VAL A 70 6.86 21.66 -11.19
CA VAL A 70 8.06 21.98 -11.98
C VAL A 70 7.67 22.46 -13.37
N ILE A 71 6.83 21.70 -14.08
CA ILE A 71 6.44 21.99 -15.46
C ILE A 71 5.69 23.33 -15.53
N ASN A 72 4.75 23.56 -14.62
CA ASN A 72 3.99 24.80 -14.58
C ASN A 72 4.90 26.00 -14.25
N ALA A 73 5.82 25.85 -13.29
CA ALA A 73 6.78 26.92 -12.97
C ALA A 73 7.69 27.25 -14.17
N ARG A 74 8.18 26.22 -14.89
CA ARG A 74 8.99 26.39 -16.11
C ARG A 74 8.23 27.09 -17.24
N ARG A 75 6.91 26.90 -17.32
CA ARG A 75 6.03 27.59 -18.27
C ARG A 75 5.67 29.02 -17.85
N GLY A 76 6.13 29.49 -16.69
CA GLY A 76 5.72 30.77 -16.10
C GLY A 76 4.30 30.75 -15.52
N GLU A 77 3.70 29.57 -15.39
CA GLU A 77 2.36 29.37 -14.82
C GLU A 77 2.48 29.22 -13.29
N TYR A 78 2.86 30.31 -12.62
CA TYR A 78 3.23 30.29 -11.20
C TYR A 78 2.07 29.97 -10.25
N GLU A 79 0.85 30.37 -10.57
CA GLU A 79 -0.33 30.05 -9.75
C GLU A 79 -0.67 28.54 -9.76
N PRO A 80 -0.82 27.88 -10.94
CA PRO A 80 -0.92 26.43 -11.01
C PRO A 80 0.26 25.71 -10.35
N ALA A 81 1.48 26.22 -10.53
CA ALA A 81 2.67 25.66 -9.90
C ALA A 81 2.61 25.72 -8.37
N ARG A 82 2.22 26.87 -7.80
CA ARG A 82 2.03 27.08 -6.37
C ARG A 82 0.99 26.13 -5.79
N LYS A 83 -0.12 25.93 -6.50
CA LYS A 83 -1.15 24.98 -6.09
C LYS A 83 -0.61 23.55 -6.05
N SER A 84 -0.01 23.06 -7.13
CA SER A 84 0.57 21.71 -7.18
C SER A 84 1.68 21.50 -6.13
N ALA A 85 2.54 22.50 -5.91
CA ALA A 85 3.57 22.45 -4.89
C ALA A 85 2.96 22.39 -3.47
N SER A 86 1.94 23.20 -3.20
CA SER A 86 1.23 23.19 -1.90
C SER A 86 0.58 21.83 -1.62
N ASP A 87 -0.08 21.26 -2.63
CA ASP A 87 -0.72 19.95 -2.55
C ASP A 87 0.31 18.83 -2.32
N PHE A 88 1.47 18.93 -2.99
CA PHE A 88 2.60 18.02 -2.78
C PHE A 88 3.10 18.08 -1.34
N PHE A 89 3.43 19.28 -0.82
CA PHE A 89 3.97 19.43 0.53
C PHE A 89 2.97 19.03 1.63
N THR A 90 1.68 19.29 1.40
CA THR A 90 0.61 18.88 2.32
C THR A 90 0.49 17.35 2.36
N SER A 91 0.49 16.71 1.18
CA SER A 91 0.42 15.25 1.08
C SER A 91 1.67 14.59 1.66
N LEU A 92 2.85 15.15 1.38
CA LEU A 92 4.13 14.65 1.91
C LEU A 92 4.17 14.72 3.43
N ARG A 93 3.74 15.84 4.04
CA ARG A 93 3.65 15.96 5.50
C ARG A 93 2.71 14.91 6.08
N SER A 94 1.54 14.71 5.49
CA SER A 94 0.60 13.69 5.95
C SER A 94 1.23 12.29 5.94
N GLU A 95 1.99 11.95 4.89
CA GLU A 95 2.70 10.66 4.83
C GLU A 95 3.85 10.53 5.85
N LEU A 96 4.48 11.64 6.26
CA LEU A 96 5.48 11.63 7.33
C LEU A 96 4.87 11.43 8.72
N GLU A 97 3.65 11.93 8.95
CA GLU A 97 2.93 11.80 10.22
C GLU A 97 2.32 10.41 10.42
N LEU A 98 2.09 9.66 9.34
CA LEU A 98 1.64 8.28 9.40
C LEU A 98 2.79 7.37 9.83
N GLU A 99 2.70 6.71 10.99
CA GLU A 99 3.74 5.77 11.45
C GLU A 99 3.73 4.45 10.67
N ASN A 100 2.62 3.69 10.76
CA ASN A 100 2.51 2.32 10.25
C ASN A 100 1.73 2.21 8.92
N ASN A 101 1.04 3.26 8.50
CA ASN A 101 0.21 3.30 7.28
C ASN A 101 0.79 4.23 6.20
N SER A 102 2.04 4.64 6.37
CA SER A 102 2.73 5.49 5.40
C SER A 102 3.06 4.72 4.13
N ALA A 103 2.95 5.39 2.99
CA ALA A 103 3.52 4.91 1.75
C ALA A 103 5.07 4.97 1.73
N LEU A 104 5.68 5.59 2.75
CA LEU A 104 7.10 5.85 2.84
C LEU A 104 7.76 4.93 3.88
N SER A 105 8.87 4.30 3.49
CA SER A 105 9.75 3.63 4.44
C SER A 105 10.39 4.64 5.41
N GLN A 106 10.86 4.18 6.58
CA GLN A 106 11.51 5.06 7.56
C GLN A 106 12.70 5.82 6.96
N ALA A 107 13.55 5.14 6.19
CA ALA A 107 14.71 5.75 5.53
C ALA A 107 14.31 6.84 4.52
N GLN A 108 13.22 6.61 3.76
CA GLN A 108 12.69 7.61 2.84
C GLN A 108 12.13 8.81 3.59
N ARG A 109 11.39 8.58 4.68
CA ARG A 109 10.87 9.64 5.55
C ARG A 109 11.97 10.53 6.10
N ASP A 110 13.03 9.92 6.63
CA ASP A 110 14.18 10.65 7.17
C ASP A 110 14.91 11.44 6.08
N SER A 111 14.98 10.90 4.86
CA SER A 111 15.62 11.56 3.71
C SER A 111 14.82 12.75 3.17
N VAL A 112 13.49 12.69 3.18
CA VAL A 112 12.63 13.78 2.66
C VAL A 112 12.18 14.77 3.74
N LYS A 113 12.35 14.46 5.02
CA LYS A 113 11.99 15.36 6.12
C LYS A 113 12.66 16.74 6.01
N PRO A 114 13.96 16.87 5.65
CA PRO A 114 14.58 18.17 5.41
C PRO A 114 13.96 18.94 4.25
N LEU A 115 13.28 18.28 3.30
CA LEU A 115 12.64 18.95 2.17
C LEU A 115 11.44 19.78 2.59
N LEU A 116 10.75 19.39 3.67
CA LEU A 116 9.65 20.19 4.20
C LEU A 116 10.09 21.55 4.76
N SER A 117 11.36 21.72 5.12
CA SER A 117 11.85 23.01 5.63
C SER A 117 11.97 24.07 4.54
N GLN A 118 12.09 23.66 3.26
CA GLN A 118 12.22 24.58 2.13
C GLN A 118 10.88 24.93 1.48
N ARG A 119 9.77 24.36 1.98
CA ARG A 119 8.41 24.64 1.50
C ARG A 119 8.14 26.14 1.44
N ASP A 120 8.40 26.84 2.54
CA ASP A 120 7.99 28.24 2.66
C ASP A 120 8.79 29.14 1.72
N GLU A 121 10.07 28.82 1.49
CA GLU A 121 10.90 29.47 0.47
C GLU A 121 10.31 29.25 -0.93
N ILE A 122 10.05 27.99 -1.32
CA ILE A 122 9.51 27.65 -2.64
C ILE A 122 8.14 28.31 -2.88
N ILE A 123 7.24 28.26 -1.89
CA ILE A 123 5.93 28.91 -2.00
C ILE A 123 6.07 30.42 -2.10
N THR A 124 7.03 31.02 -1.40
CA THR A 124 7.31 32.45 -1.50
C THR A 124 7.81 32.82 -2.89
N LEU A 125 8.76 32.06 -3.45
CA LEU A 125 9.30 32.28 -4.80
C LEU A 125 8.18 32.16 -5.85
N LEU A 126 7.34 31.11 -5.75
CA LEU A 126 6.19 30.93 -6.64
C LEU A 126 5.18 32.08 -6.52
N SER A 127 4.90 32.55 -5.31
CA SER A 127 3.96 33.67 -5.10
C SER A 127 4.50 35.01 -5.63
N ARG A 128 5.83 35.14 -5.76
CA ARG A 128 6.50 36.30 -6.36
C ARG A 128 6.71 36.15 -7.87
N SER A 129 6.25 35.04 -8.47
CA SER A 129 6.50 34.73 -9.88
C SER A 129 8.00 34.70 -10.21
N ASP A 130 8.84 34.28 -9.26
CA ASP A 130 10.29 34.24 -9.40
C ASP A 130 10.71 33.00 -10.23
N PRO A 131 11.41 33.17 -11.36
CA PRO A 131 11.87 32.05 -12.19
C PRO A 131 12.77 31.05 -11.44
N ALA A 132 13.49 31.47 -10.39
CA ALA A 132 14.32 30.59 -9.58
C ALA A 132 13.51 29.48 -8.88
N SER A 133 12.19 29.68 -8.71
CA SER A 133 11.29 28.65 -8.20
C SER A 133 11.32 27.37 -9.04
N ALA A 134 11.45 27.49 -10.37
CA ALA A 134 11.46 26.35 -11.27
C ALA A 134 12.75 25.51 -11.12
N ASP A 135 13.89 26.17 -10.92
CA ASP A 135 15.16 25.50 -10.66
C ASP A 135 15.13 24.77 -9.31
N ARG A 136 14.68 25.46 -8.25
CA ARG A 136 14.52 24.86 -6.91
C ARG A 136 13.59 23.66 -6.90
N LEU A 137 12.44 23.75 -7.57
CA LEU A 137 11.52 22.63 -7.72
C LEU A 137 12.12 21.47 -8.52
N SER A 138 12.97 21.77 -9.53
CA SER A 138 13.66 20.75 -10.32
C SER A 138 14.68 19.99 -9.48
N ASP A 139 15.48 20.70 -8.67
CA ASP A 139 16.43 20.09 -7.73
C ASP A 139 15.70 19.17 -6.74
N PHE A 140 14.54 19.64 -6.24
CA PHE A 140 13.66 18.85 -5.39
C PHE A 140 13.16 17.59 -6.08
N TYR A 141 12.72 17.70 -7.32
CA TYR A 141 12.25 16.56 -8.10
C TYR A 141 13.35 15.51 -8.28
N VAL A 142 14.58 15.93 -8.59
CA VAL A 142 15.72 15.02 -8.74
C VAL A 142 16.05 14.33 -7.42
N LEU A 143 16.10 15.07 -6.31
CA LEU A 143 16.38 14.48 -5.00
C LEU A 143 15.27 13.50 -4.57
N TYR A 144 14.01 13.91 -4.72
CA TYR A 144 12.87 13.04 -4.44
C TYR A 144 12.97 11.76 -5.29
N ARG A 145 13.21 11.88 -6.59
CA ARG A 145 13.37 10.72 -7.46
C ARG A 145 14.50 9.80 -6.99
N LYS A 146 15.65 10.34 -6.59
CA LYS A 146 16.78 9.56 -6.08
C LYS A 146 16.41 8.74 -4.83
N VAL A 147 15.64 9.32 -3.91
CA VAL A 147 15.20 8.66 -2.67
C VAL A 147 14.22 7.52 -2.94
N PHE A 148 13.44 7.58 -4.03
CA PHE A 148 12.34 6.65 -4.29
C PHE A 148 12.63 5.63 -5.40
N GLU A 149 13.42 6.00 -6.40
CA GLU A 149 13.76 5.14 -7.54
C GLU A 149 15.16 4.54 -7.43
N GLY A 150 16.00 4.99 -6.48
CA GLY A 150 17.32 4.41 -6.23
C GLY A 150 18.24 4.47 -7.45
N THR A 151 18.75 5.65 -7.80
CA THR A 151 19.81 5.82 -8.80
C THR A 151 21.18 5.85 -8.15
#